data_AF-A0A358QMN0-F1
#
_entry.id   AF-A0A358QMN0-F1
#
_cell.length_a   1.000
_cell.length_b   1.000
_cell.length_c   1.000
_cell.angle_alpha   90.00
_cell.angle_beta   90.00
_cell.angle_gamma   90.00
#
_symmetry.space_group_name_H-M   'P 1'
#
loop_
_entity.id
_entity.type
_entity.pdbx_description
1 polymer ?
#
loop_
_entity_poly.entity_id
_entity_poly.type
_entity_poly.pdbx_seq_one_letter_code
_entity_poly.pdbx_strand_id
1 'polypeptide(L)'
;AALKTYDPPVAALAGRTVAGVRRHGKFLDLEADAAADGEEPSSLHLIAHLSRGGWVRWRERASDTRLAQRGPLAARLRFDDGTAVDLTEQGTEKRLALYVVRDP
;
A
#
# COMPACT_ATOMS: atom_id res chain seq x y z
N ALA A 1 4.05 13.30 -4.96
CA ALA A 1 3.39 11.98 -5.03
C ALA A 1 3.78 11.15 -3.80
N ALA A 2 2.90 10.24 -3.35
CA ALA A 2 3.09 9.43 -2.15
C ALA A 2 4.06 8.26 -2.35
N LEU A 3 4.06 7.62 -3.53
CA LEU A 3 5.03 6.59 -3.88
C LEU A 3 6.46 7.16 -3.89
N LYS A 4 7.38 6.45 -3.24
CA LYS A 4 8.81 6.75 -3.12
C LYS A 4 9.62 5.68 -3.85
N THR A 5 10.39 4.84 -3.14
CA THR A 5 11.07 3.68 -3.74
C THR A 5 10.04 2.60 -4.02
N TYR A 6 9.90 2.19 -5.28
CA TYR A 6 9.04 1.07 -5.69
C TYR A 6 9.79 0.19 -6.68
N ASP A 7 10.78 -0.52 -6.17
CA ASP A 7 11.50 -1.56 -6.92
C ASP A 7 11.42 -2.86 -6.11
N PRO A 8 10.57 -3.82 -6.51
CA PRO A 8 9.89 -3.92 -7.81
C PRO A 8 8.70 -2.93 -7.98
N PRO A 9 8.18 -2.76 -9.22
CA PRO A 9 7.03 -1.88 -9.45
C PRO A 9 5.81 -2.30 -8.64
N VAL A 10 4.95 -1.33 -8.29
CA VAL A 10 3.71 -1.58 -7.50
C VAL A 10 2.79 -2.64 -8.10
N ALA A 11 2.83 -2.84 -9.42
CA ALA A 11 2.05 -3.87 -10.10
C ALA A 11 2.46 -5.29 -9.68
N ALA A 12 3.69 -5.49 -9.20
CA ALA A 12 4.16 -6.78 -8.70
C ALA A 12 3.43 -7.24 -7.43
N LEU A 13 2.73 -6.33 -6.71
CA LEU A 13 1.88 -6.69 -5.57
C LEU A 13 0.55 -7.32 -5.99
N ALA A 14 0.11 -7.13 -7.24
CA ALA A 14 -1.18 -7.62 -7.70
C ALA A 14 -1.20 -9.16 -7.73
N GLY A 15 -2.27 -9.75 -7.19
CA GLY A 15 -2.44 -11.21 -7.14
C GLY A 15 -1.69 -11.92 -6.02
N ARG A 16 -0.91 -11.20 -5.21
CA ARG A 16 -0.24 -11.75 -4.02
C ARG A 16 -1.15 -11.71 -2.80
N THR A 17 -0.98 -12.67 -1.90
CA THR A 17 -1.71 -12.74 -0.63
C THR A 17 -0.98 -11.93 0.42
N VAL A 18 -1.72 -11.18 1.25
CA VAL A 18 -1.14 -10.56 2.45
C VAL A 18 -0.82 -11.67 3.46
N ALA A 19 0.46 -11.92 3.67
CA ALA A 19 0.97 -12.94 4.60
C ALA A 19 1.13 -12.41 6.03
N GLY A 20 1.29 -11.09 6.20
CA GLY A 20 1.46 -10.50 7.52
C GLY A 20 1.41 -8.98 7.53
N VAL A 21 1.21 -8.42 8.72
CA VAL A 21 1.27 -6.98 8.96
C VAL A 21 2.17 -6.74 10.17
N ARG A 22 3.17 -5.87 10.00
CA ARG A 22 4.13 -5.49 11.04
C ARG A 22 4.26 -3.97 11.13
N ARG A 23 5.01 -3.52 12.12
CA ARG A 23 5.33 -2.12 12.33
C ARG A 23 6.79 -1.97 12.69
N HIS A 24 7.50 -1.12 11.95
CA HIS A 24 8.89 -0.72 12.18
C HIS A 24 8.90 0.74 12.62
N GLY A 25 8.85 1.00 13.94
CA GLY A 25 8.80 2.37 14.45
C GLY A 25 7.56 3.14 13.97
N LYS A 26 7.71 4.06 13.01
CA LYS A 26 6.59 4.84 12.43
C LYS A 26 6.12 4.31 11.07
N PHE A 27 6.69 3.21 10.62
CA PHE A 27 6.39 2.56 9.34
C PHE A 27 5.48 1.36 9.57
N LEU A 28 4.39 1.30 8.81
CA LEU A 28 3.55 0.10 8.70
C LEU A 28 4.07 -0.73 7.55
N ASP A 29 4.12 -2.04 7.73
CA ASP A 29 4.66 -2.99 6.76
C ASP A 29 3.61 -4.08 6.48
N LEU A 30 3.15 -4.15 5.24
CA LEU A 30 2.30 -5.21 4.72
C LEU A 30 3.18 -6.16 3.90
N GLU A 31 3.36 -7.38 4.42
CA GLU A 31 4.07 -8.44 3.73
C GLU A 31 3.10 -9.15 2.77
N ALA A 32 3.43 -9.13 1.49
CA ALA A 32 2.81 -9.90 0.43
C ALA A 32 3.71 -11.10 0.11
N ASP A 33 3.12 -12.29 -0.02
CA ASP A 33 3.84 -13.53 -0.31
C ASP A 33 4.59 -13.50 -1.65
N ALA A 34 5.43 -14.53 -1.89
CA ALA A 34 6.15 -14.69 -3.15
C ALA A 34 5.18 -14.94 -4.32
N ALA A 35 5.49 -14.42 -5.51
CA ALA A 35 4.70 -14.72 -6.71
C ALA A 35 4.77 -16.22 -7.03
N ALA A 36 3.63 -16.79 -7.44
CA ALA A 36 3.52 -18.20 -7.79
C ALA A 36 4.22 -18.57 -9.11
N ASP A 37 4.44 -17.61 -10.01
CA ASP A 37 4.85 -17.85 -11.40
C ASP A 37 6.16 -17.15 -11.78
N GLY A 38 7.20 -17.93 -12.10
CA GLY A 38 8.34 -17.53 -12.96
C GLY A 38 9.30 -16.44 -12.45
N GLU A 39 9.02 -15.82 -11.31
CA GLU A 39 9.82 -14.77 -10.69
C GLU A 39 10.53 -15.30 -9.42
N GLU A 40 11.68 -14.72 -9.06
CA GLU A 40 12.41 -15.12 -7.85
C GLU A 40 11.46 -15.12 -6.63
N PRO A 41 11.42 -16.20 -5.82
CA PRO A 41 10.44 -16.37 -4.76
C PRO A 41 10.79 -15.50 -3.55
N SER A 42 10.60 -14.18 -3.68
CA SER A 42 10.76 -13.22 -2.60
C SER A 42 9.42 -12.60 -2.22
N SER A 43 9.12 -12.57 -0.92
CA SER A 43 8.07 -11.72 -0.35
C SER A 43 8.30 -10.26 -0.76
N LEU A 44 7.22 -9.51 -0.92
CA LEU A 44 7.27 -8.07 -1.16
C LEU A 44 6.65 -7.33 0.01
N HIS A 45 7.24 -6.19 0.32
CA HIS A 45 6.81 -5.35 1.43
C HIS A 45 6.22 -4.05 0.88
N LEU A 46 4.94 -3.83 1.15
CA LEU A 46 4.34 -2.50 1.00
C LEU A 46 4.47 -1.76 2.32
N ILE A 47 5.33 -0.74 2.33
CA ILE A 47 5.63 0.03 3.53
C ILE A 47 4.98 1.40 3.46
N ALA A 48 4.29 1.81 4.52
CA ALA A 48 3.65 3.11 4.64
C ALA A 48 4.15 3.91 5.84
N HIS A 49 4.55 5.16 5.60
CA HIS A 49 4.76 6.16 6.64
C HIS A 49 3.66 7.23 6.56
N LEU A 50 2.78 7.25 7.57
CA LEU A 50 1.61 8.12 7.58
C LEU A 50 1.94 9.60 7.84
N SER A 51 3.14 9.88 8.34
CA SER A 51 3.54 11.24 8.75
C SER A 51 2.51 11.85 9.72
N ARG A 52 2.23 13.16 9.62
CA ARG A 52 1.33 13.87 10.54
C ARG A 52 -0.16 13.80 10.16
N GLY A 53 -0.45 13.78 8.86
CA GLY A 53 -1.84 13.89 8.35
C GLY A 53 -2.39 12.61 7.75
N GLY A 54 -1.64 11.50 7.82
CA GLY A 54 -1.98 10.22 7.21
C GLY A 54 -2.91 9.37 8.08
N TRP A 55 -3.82 8.66 7.42
CA TRP A 55 -4.79 7.75 8.03
C TRP A 55 -4.90 6.47 7.21
N VAL A 56 -5.12 5.35 7.90
CA VAL A 56 -5.54 4.07 7.30
C VAL A 56 -7.03 3.90 7.54
N ARG A 57 -7.78 3.50 6.52
CA ARG A 57 -9.23 3.22 6.63
C ARG A 57 -9.54 1.88 6.00
N TRP A 58 -10.10 0.97 6.79
CA TRP A 58 -10.74 -0.24 6.27
C TRP A 58 -12.06 0.10 5.57
N ARG A 59 -12.37 -0.62 4.50
CA ARG A 59 -13.60 -0.49 3.73
C ARG A 59 -14.15 -1.88 3.49
N GLU A 60 -15.35 -2.14 3.99
CA GLU A 60 -16.09 -3.39 3.72
C GLU A 60 -16.38 -3.58 2.23
N ARG A 61 -16.38 -2.49 1.46
CA ARG A 61 -16.52 -2.52 0.01
C ARG A 61 -15.66 -1.46 -0.66
N ALA A 62 -14.84 -1.90 -1.60
CA ALA A 62 -14.09 -1.02 -2.49
C ALA A 62 -15.07 -0.22 -3.36
N SER A 63 -14.87 1.10 -3.42
CA SER A 63 -15.64 1.94 -4.34
C SER A 63 -15.02 1.85 -5.74
N ASP A 64 -15.84 1.64 -6.76
CA ASP A 64 -15.42 1.62 -8.17
C ASP A 64 -15.25 3.01 -8.77
N THR A 65 -15.55 4.06 -7.99
CA THR A 65 -15.28 5.43 -8.38
C THR A 65 -13.80 5.59 -8.67
N ARG A 66 -13.48 6.10 -9.86
CA ARG A 66 -12.10 6.44 -10.23
C ARG A 66 -11.49 7.34 -9.16
N LEU A 67 -10.25 7.05 -8.81
CA LEU A 67 -9.50 7.87 -7.86
C LEU A 67 -9.41 9.30 -8.40
N ALA A 68 -9.83 10.26 -7.59
CA ALA A 68 -9.70 11.67 -7.93
C ALA A 68 -8.21 12.04 -7.99
N GLN A 69 -7.82 12.80 -9.01
CA GLN A 69 -6.44 13.28 -9.17
C GLN A 69 -6.02 14.26 -8.06
N ARG A 70 -7.00 14.89 -7.40
CA ARG A 70 -6.82 15.72 -6.21
C ARG A 70 -7.75 15.22 -5.12
N GLY A 71 -7.22 15.14 -3.91
CA GLY A 71 -7.98 14.76 -2.74
C GLY A 71 -7.09 14.17 -1.65
N PRO A 72 -7.71 13.70 -0.57
CA PRO A 72 -6.97 13.09 0.52
C PRO A 72 -6.52 11.66 0.19
N LEU A 73 -7.16 10.96 -0.75
CA LEU A 73 -6.83 9.57 -1.05
C LEU A 73 -5.48 9.46 -1.76
N ALA A 74 -4.49 8.89 -1.06
CA ALA A 74 -3.12 8.72 -1.55
C ALA A 74 -2.92 7.35 -2.22
N ALA A 75 -3.52 6.30 -1.68
CA ALA A 75 -3.55 4.96 -2.27
C ALA A 75 -4.77 4.17 -1.79
N ARG A 76 -5.17 3.18 -2.59
CA ARG A 76 -6.16 2.17 -2.25
C ARG A 76 -5.59 0.80 -2.57
N LEU A 77 -5.57 -0.09 -1.59
CA LEU A 77 -5.38 -1.52 -1.79
C LEU A 77 -6.76 -2.15 -1.91
N ARG A 78 -6.99 -2.93 -2.97
CA ARG A 78 -8.22 -3.72 -3.13
C ARG A 78 -7.88 -5.18 -2.93
N PHE A 79 -8.75 -5.89 -2.24
CA PHE A 79 -8.65 -7.33 -2.07
C PHE A 79 -9.66 -8.05 -2.96
N ASP A 80 -9.45 -9.34 -3.15
CA ASP A 80 -10.25 -10.21 -4.02
C ASP A 80 -11.67 -10.46 -3.48
N ASP A 81 -11.86 -10.35 -2.17
CA ASP A 81 -13.16 -10.36 -1.50
C ASP A 81 -13.98 -9.06 -1.66
N GLY A 82 -13.42 -8.07 -2.36
CA GLY A 82 -14.06 -6.78 -2.61
C GLY A 82 -13.88 -5.75 -1.48
N THR A 83 -13.17 -6.08 -0.40
CA THR A 83 -12.78 -5.11 0.64
C THR A 83 -11.63 -4.22 0.16
N ALA A 84 -11.33 -3.17 0.92
CA ALA A 84 -10.21 -2.29 0.62
C ALA A 84 -9.58 -1.62 1.85
N VAL A 85 -8.31 -1.27 1.71
CA VAL A 85 -7.60 -0.36 2.62
C VAL A 85 -7.29 0.93 1.88
N ASP A 86 -7.83 2.04 2.40
CA ASP A 86 -7.54 3.38 1.92
C ASP A 86 -6.46 4.05 2.78
N LEU A 87 -5.41 4.53 2.13
CA LEU A 87 -4.40 5.39 2.72
C LEU A 87 -4.71 6.82 2.32
N THR A 88 -5.03 7.67 3.30
CA THR A 88 -5.44 9.05 3.05
C THR A 88 -4.55 10.04 3.78
N GLU A 89 -4.30 11.20 3.19
CA GLU A 89 -3.58 12.31 3.81
C GLU A 89 -4.42 13.59 3.76
N GLN A 90 -4.86 14.05 4.93
CA GLN A 90 -5.67 15.28 5.07
C GLN A 90 -4.81 16.55 5.15
N GLY A 91 -3.50 16.42 5.35
CA GLY A 91 -2.57 17.55 5.40
C GLY A 91 -2.36 18.21 4.03
N THR A 92 -1.97 19.48 4.05
CA THR A 92 -1.67 20.27 2.84
C THR A 92 -0.26 20.00 2.28
N GLU A 93 0.70 19.67 3.15
CA GLU A 93 2.12 19.50 2.78
C GLU A 93 2.47 18.18 2.09
N LYS A 94 1.56 17.21 2.09
CA LYS A 94 1.69 15.89 1.43
C LYS A 94 3.01 15.13 1.71
N ARG A 95 3.14 14.64 2.95
CA ARG A 95 4.30 13.90 3.48
C ARG A 95 4.05 12.40 3.70
N LEU A 96 2.86 11.87 3.40
CA LEU A 96 2.64 10.42 3.41
C LEU A 96 3.57 9.77 2.37
N ALA A 97 4.23 8.68 2.75
CA ALA A 97 5.16 7.97 1.89
C ALA A 97 4.81 6.49 1.79
N LEU A 98 4.93 5.94 0.59
CA LEU A 98 4.72 4.52 0.28
C LEU A 98 5.96 3.96 -0.41
N TYR A 99 6.35 2.75 -0.03
CA TYR A 99 7.48 2.03 -0.61
C TYR A 99 7.08 0.61 -0.99
N VAL A 100 7.66 0.08 -2.06
CA VAL A 100 7.60 -1.34 -2.42
C VAL A 100 9.02 -1.84 -2.53
N VAL A 101 9.37 -2.79 -1.67
CA VAL A 101 10.73 -3.30 -1.51
C VAL A 101 10.72 -4.80 -1.25
N ARG A 102 11.87 -5.45 -1.49
CA ARG A 102 12.09 -6.87 -1.17
C ARG A 102 12.61 -7.07 0.26
N ASP A 103 13.19 -6.04 0.85
CA ASP A 103 13.76 -6.03 2.21
C ASP A 103 13.31 -4.75 2.94
N PRO A 104 12.55 -4.86 4.05
CA PRO A 104 11.83 -3.74 4.68
C PRO A 104 12.63 -2.83 5.61
#